data_AF-A0A970D7A2-F1
#
_entry.id   AF-A0A970D7A2-F1
#
_cell.length_a   1.000
_cell.length_b   1.000
_cell.length_c   1.000
_cell.angle_alpha   90.00
_cell.angle_beta   90.00
_cell.angle_gamma   90.00
#
_symmetry.space_group_name_H-M   'P 1'
#
loop_
_entity.id
_entity.type
_entity.pdbx_description
1 polymer ?
#
loop_
_entity_poly.entity_id
_entity_poly.type
_entity_poly.pdbx_seq_one_letter_code
_entity_poly.pdbx_strand_id
1 'polypeptide(L)'
;MKKRLISLLMVGIMLFSLMPTTAFAQGATSGETLVTYTVNASYEINIPASINLNETYNLVITASVMNTNWGDRVSVFIDGAKTYENGGNFYLYKDKGTPNEAKIRCDLRLSTSVVNGLDFEVARFDDGSTINLVGDPLQITPIGGGPPGTYTGTIYFRITMS
;
A
#
# COMPACT_ATOMS: atom_id res chain seq x y z
N MET A 1 13.57 -41.90 17.11
CA MET A 1 13.32 -41.18 18.39
C MET A 1 14.38 -40.11 18.72
N LYS A 2 15.63 -40.21 18.23
CA LYS A 2 16.73 -39.27 18.54
C LYS A 2 16.49 -37.79 18.16
N LYS A 3 15.78 -37.50 17.06
CA LYS A 3 15.46 -36.10 16.63
C LYS A 3 14.40 -35.41 17.51
N ARG A 4 13.49 -36.18 18.11
CA ARG A 4 12.45 -35.65 19.01
C ARG A 4 13.01 -35.27 20.39
N LEU A 5 14.07 -35.96 20.83
CA LEU A 5 14.81 -35.65 22.05
C LEU A 5 15.55 -34.30 21.97
N ILE A 6 16.09 -33.93 20.80
CA ILE A 6 16.81 -32.67 20.62
C ILE A 6 15.86 -31.46 20.63
N SER A 7 14.69 -31.57 19.98
CA SER A 7 13.69 -30.49 20.01
C SER A 7 13.09 -30.28 21.41
N LEU A 8 12.86 -31.35 22.17
CA LEU A 8 12.41 -31.24 23.56
C LEU A 8 13.47 -30.61 24.47
N LEU A 9 14.76 -30.88 24.22
CA LEU A 9 15.87 -30.27 24.96
C LEU A 9 15.96 -28.76 24.70
N MET A 10 15.79 -28.30 23.45
CA MET A 10 15.81 -26.86 23.12
C MET A 10 14.62 -26.09 23.73
N VAL A 11 13.43 -26.67 23.69
CA VAL A 11 12.24 -26.06 24.32
C VAL A 11 12.41 -25.98 25.84
N GLY A 12 13.00 -27.00 26.44
CA GLY A 12 13.37 -26.99 27.87
C GLY A 12 14.34 -25.85 28.22
N ILE A 13 15.42 -25.67 27.45
CA ILE A 13 16.42 -24.62 27.69
C ILE A 13 15.81 -23.20 27.58
N MET A 14 14.91 -22.97 26.61
CA MET A 14 14.18 -21.69 26.49
C MET A 14 13.19 -21.44 27.64
N LEU A 15 12.59 -22.49 28.21
CA LEU A 15 11.68 -22.37 29.37
C LEU A 15 12.42 -22.08 30.68
N PHE A 16 13.68 -22.50 30.82
CA PHE A 16 14.49 -22.24 32.01
C PHE A 16 15.16 -20.85 32.03
N SER A 17 15.30 -20.18 30.88
CA SER A 17 15.87 -18.82 30.82
C SER A 17 14.91 -17.70 31.26
N LEU A 18 13.66 -18.03 31.60
CA LEU A 18 12.62 -17.07 31.99
C LEU A 18 12.22 -17.16 33.48
N MET A 19 12.90 -18.00 34.28
CA MET A 19 12.57 -18.14 35.69
C MET A 19 13.27 -17.05 36.53
N PRO A 20 12.55 -16.33 37.40
CA PRO A 20 13.15 -15.31 38.25
C PRO A 20 14.10 -15.96 39.26
N THR A 21 15.35 -15.50 39.30
CA THR A 21 16.32 -15.91 40.32
C THR A 21 16.08 -15.12 41.61
N THR A 22 15.74 -15.80 42.70
CA THR A 22 15.70 -15.18 44.03
C THR A 22 17.12 -15.11 44.61
N ALA A 23 17.66 -13.89 44.75
CA ALA A 23 18.95 -13.64 45.40
C ALA A 23 18.72 -13.27 46.87
N PHE A 24 19.18 -14.09 47.81
CA PHE A 24 19.24 -13.76 49.24
C PHE A 24 20.67 -13.32 49.57
N ALA A 25 20.86 -12.09 50.07
CA ALA A 25 22.20 -11.56 50.31
C ALA A 25 22.34 -10.84 51.66
N GLN A 26 23.35 -11.24 52.42
CA GLN A 26 23.97 -10.50 53.53
C GLN A 26 25.18 -9.70 52.98
N GLY A 27 24.99 -8.97 51.87
CA GLY A 27 26.05 -8.26 51.12
C GLY A 27 25.51 -7.63 49.83
N ALA A 28 26.35 -6.89 49.09
CA ALA A 28 25.95 -6.27 47.82
C ALA A 28 25.93 -7.31 46.69
N THR A 29 24.75 -7.58 46.13
CA THR A 29 24.56 -8.52 45.01
C THR A 29 23.91 -7.76 43.86
N SER A 30 24.39 -7.96 42.64
CA SER A 30 23.77 -7.41 41.42
C SER A 30 22.84 -8.44 40.79
N GLY A 31 21.64 -8.01 40.39
CA GLY A 31 20.72 -8.77 39.56
C GLY A 31 20.50 -8.06 38.23
N GLU A 32 20.21 -8.81 37.18
CA GLU A 32 19.86 -8.28 35.86
C GLU A 32 18.42 -8.64 35.51
N THR A 33 17.77 -7.80 34.72
CA THR A 33 16.44 -8.06 34.17
C THR A 33 16.44 -7.73 32.69
N LEU A 34 15.80 -8.58 31.88
CA LEU A 34 15.62 -8.34 30.45
C LEU A 34 14.29 -7.62 30.23
N VAL A 35 14.35 -6.40 29.67
CA VAL A 35 13.16 -5.63 29.28
C VAL A 35 13.08 -5.61 27.76
N THR A 36 11.98 -6.12 27.20
CA THR A 36 11.75 -6.14 25.74
C THR A 36 10.49 -5.37 25.36
N TYR A 37 10.58 -4.55 24.31
CA TYR A 37 9.46 -3.85 23.68
C TYR A 37 9.50 -4.12 22.17
N THR A 38 8.38 -4.57 21.60
CA THR A 38 8.24 -4.81 20.15
C THR A 38 7.30 -3.75 19.58
N VAL A 39 7.82 -2.92 18.67
CA VAL A 39 7.01 -2.00 17.85
C VAL A 39 6.66 -2.74 16.57
N ASN A 40 5.37 -2.80 16.24
CA ASN A 40 4.93 -3.32 14.95
C ASN A 40 4.85 -2.17 13.93
N ALA A 41 5.28 -2.43 12.70
CA ALA A 41 5.04 -1.52 11.59
C ALA A 41 3.53 -1.46 11.28
N SER A 42 3.01 -0.25 11.06
CA SER A 42 1.65 0.02 10.63
C SER A 42 1.61 1.21 9.68
N TYR A 43 0.84 1.08 8.60
CA TYR A 43 0.58 2.19 7.69
C TYR A 43 -0.88 2.15 7.24
N GLU A 44 -1.42 3.31 6.88
CA GLU A 44 -2.79 3.47 6.41
C GLU A 44 -2.80 4.42 5.21
N ILE A 45 -3.09 3.85 4.03
CA ILE A 45 -3.20 4.58 2.76
C ILE A 45 -4.68 4.78 2.42
N ASN A 46 -5.03 6.02 2.09
CA ASN A 46 -6.37 6.43 1.70
C ASN A 46 -6.41 6.63 0.18
N ILE A 47 -7.07 5.70 -0.53
CA ILE A 47 -7.37 5.82 -1.96
C ILE A 47 -8.88 6.12 -2.09
N PRO A 48 -9.28 7.21 -2.76
CA PRO A 48 -10.69 7.51 -2.96
C PRO A 48 -11.42 6.35 -3.65
N ALA A 49 -12.57 5.94 -3.11
CA ALA A 49 -13.38 4.87 -3.70
C ALA A 49 -13.99 5.26 -5.05
N SER A 50 -14.19 6.56 -5.29
CA SER A 50 -14.66 7.12 -6.56
C SER A 50 -14.29 8.59 -6.67
N ILE A 51 -14.31 9.12 -7.89
CA ILE A 51 -14.22 10.55 -8.19
C ILE A 51 -15.26 10.91 -9.26
N ASN A 52 -15.73 12.16 -9.25
CA ASN A 52 -16.61 12.70 -10.28
C ASN A 52 -15.83 13.63 -11.21
N LEU A 53 -15.64 13.23 -12.47
CA LEU A 53 -14.90 14.02 -13.47
C LEU A 53 -15.60 15.31 -13.90
N ASN A 54 -16.86 15.53 -13.49
CA ASN A 54 -17.52 16.83 -13.64
C ASN A 54 -17.13 17.83 -12.54
N GLU A 55 -16.52 17.36 -11.45
CA GLU A 55 -16.12 18.19 -10.31
C GLU A 55 -14.60 18.34 -10.23
N THR A 56 -13.86 17.24 -10.45
CA THR A 56 -12.40 17.24 -10.42
C THR A 56 -11.83 16.17 -11.34
N TYR A 57 -10.72 16.48 -11.99
CA TYR A 57 -9.93 15.51 -12.75
C TYR A 57 -8.86 14.82 -11.90
N ASN A 58 -8.66 15.27 -10.66
CA ASN A 58 -7.57 14.84 -9.79
C ASN A 58 -8.04 13.75 -8.83
N LEU A 59 -7.35 12.61 -8.86
CA LEU A 59 -7.39 11.59 -7.82
C LEU A 59 -6.19 11.82 -6.88
N VAL A 60 -6.49 12.12 -5.62
CA VAL A 60 -5.48 12.39 -4.58
C VAL A 60 -5.40 11.18 -3.65
N ILE A 61 -4.21 10.58 -3.54
CA ILE A 61 -3.93 9.51 -2.58
C ILE A 61 -3.19 10.12 -1.40
N THR A 62 -3.64 9.80 -0.19
CA THR A 62 -3.06 10.31 1.07
C THR A 62 -2.74 9.17 2.02
N ALA A 63 -2.05 9.47 3.11
CA ALA A 63 -1.84 8.55 4.22
C ALA A 63 -2.26 9.23 5.54
N SER A 64 -2.79 8.45 6.47
CA SER A 64 -3.13 8.90 7.85
C SER A 64 -2.12 8.38 8.87
N VAL A 65 -1.50 7.24 8.60
CA VAL A 65 -0.48 6.62 9.45
C VAL A 65 0.66 6.14 8.57
N MET A 66 1.89 6.44 8.97
CA MET A 66 3.11 5.92 8.33
C MET A 66 4.15 5.64 9.42
N ASN A 67 4.12 4.43 9.97
CA ASN A 67 5.05 3.93 10.96
C ASN A 67 5.63 2.61 10.45
N THR A 68 6.71 2.68 9.70
CA THR A 68 7.36 1.51 9.10
C THR A 68 8.74 1.29 9.74
N ASN A 69 9.56 0.38 9.23
CA ASN A 69 10.95 0.36 9.69
C ASN A 69 11.70 1.53 9.08
N TRP A 70 12.77 1.94 9.75
CA TRP A 70 13.65 2.98 9.23
C TRP A 70 14.14 2.63 7.83
N GLY A 71 13.89 3.52 6.87
CA GLY A 71 14.29 3.37 5.48
C GLY A 71 13.31 2.61 4.60
N ASP A 72 12.25 2.02 5.18
CA ASP A 72 11.14 1.47 4.39
C ASP A 72 10.39 2.61 3.67
N ARG A 73 9.88 2.29 2.48
CA ARG A 73 8.89 3.13 1.78
C ARG A 73 7.62 2.35 1.51
N VAL A 74 6.49 3.04 1.51
CA VAL A 74 5.21 2.54 0.99
C VAL A 74 4.88 3.25 -0.31
N SER A 75 4.74 2.48 -1.38
CA SER A 75 4.45 2.96 -2.72
C SER A 75 3.11 2.43 -3.23
N VAL A 76 2.36 3.28 -3.91
CA VAL A 76 1.09 2.94 -4.58
C VAL A 76 1.32 3.02 -6.08
N PHE A 77 1.13 1.90 -6.76
CA PHE A 77 1.25 1.77 -8.20
C PHE A 77 -0.13 1.56 -8.83
N ILE A 78 -0.31 2.04 -10.07
CA ILE A 78 -1.39 1.54 -10.91
C ILE A 78 -1.09 0.06 -11.21
N ASP A 79 -2.08 -0.83 -10.98
CA ASP A 79 -2.04 -2.21 -11.45
C ASP A 79 -2.45 -2.20 -12.93
N GLY A 80 -1.45 -2.05 -13.80
CA GLY A 80 -1.65 -1.85 -15.23
C GLY A 80 -2.32 -3.05 -15.90
N ALA A 81 -2.02 -4.26 -15.42
CA ALA A 81 -2.60 -5.50 -15.92
C ALA A 81 -4.13 -5.59 -15.72
N LYS A 82 -4.68 -4.89 -14.72
CA LYS A 82 -6.13 -4.84 -14.46
C LYS A 82 -6.79 -3.55 -14.90
N THR A 83 -6.04 -2.46 -15.00
CA THR A 83 -6.56 -1.12 -15.32
C THR A 83 -6.72 -0.90 -16.80
N TYR A 84 -5.75 -1.34 -17.60
CA TYR A 84 -5.70 -1.01 -19.02
C TYR A 84 -6.27 -2.13 -19.89
N GLU A 85 -6.86 -1.73 -21.01
CA GLU A 85 -7.24 -2.65 -22.07
C GLU A 85 -6.16 -2.73 -23.15
N ASN A 86 -6.45 -3.49 -24.21
CA ASN A 86 -5.50 -3.77 -25.27
C ASN A 86 -4.91 -2.47 -25.86
N GLY A 87 -3.59 -2.43 -26.00
CA GLY A 87 -2.85 -1.21 -26.40
C GLY A 87 -2.59 -0.22 -25.26
N GLY A 88 -2.77 -0.61 -23.99
CA GLY A 88 -2.41 0.20 -22.82
C GLY A 88 -3.38 1.34 -22.51
N ASN A 89 -4.56 1.35 -23.11
CA ASN A 89 -5.51 2.46 -23.00
C ASN A 89 -6.43 2.28 -21.79
N PHE A 90 -6.78 3.40 -21.15
CA PHE A 90 -7.81 3.45 -20.13
C PHE A 90 -9.08 4.03 -20.75
N TYR A 91 -10.24 3.44 -20.43
CA TYR A 91 -11.52 3.84 -20.99
C TYR A 91 -12.57 3.96 -19.88
N LEU A 92 -13.44 4.96 -20.03
CA LEU A 92 -14.73 5.01 -19.34
C LEU A 92 -15.79 4.41 -20.26
N TYR A 93 -16.71 3.65 -19.69
CA TYR A 93 -17.73 2.91 -20.39
C TYR A 93 -19.13 3.38 -20.01
N LYS A 94 -19.98 3.49 -21.02
CA LYS A 94 -21.42 3.52 -20.89
C LYS A 94 -21.95 2.17 -21.34
N ASP A 95 -22.83 1.57 -20.54
CA ASP A 95 -23.51 0.31 -20.85
C ASP A 95 -22.54 -0.84 -21.23
N LYS A 96 -21.43 -0.99 -20.49
CA LYS A 96 -20.36 -1.98 -20.76
C LYS A 96 -20.94 -3.40 -20.90
N GLY A 97 -20.52 -4.10 -21.94
CA GLY A 97 -20.91 -5.48 -22.25
C GLY A 97 -22.27 -5.61 -22.95
N THR A 98 -22.91 -4.51 -23.33
CA THR A 98 -24.20 -4.51 -24.04
C THR A 98 -24.05 -4.12 -25.51
N PRO A 99 -25.07 -4.35 -26.36
CA PRO A 99 -25.06 -3.86 -27.76
C PRO A 99 -25.00 -2.33 -27.89
N ASN A 100 -25.32 -1.59 -26.82
CA ASN A 100 -25.29 -0.13 -26.79
C ASN A 100 -24.02 0.43 -26.13
N GLU A 101 -23.01 -0.42 -25.91
CA GLU A 101 -21.76 0.00 -25.29
C GLU A 101 -21.14 1.18 -26.05
N ALA A 102 -20.84 2.24 -25.31
CA ALA A 102 -20.02 3.34 -25.80
C ALA A 102 -18.84 3.50 -24.84
N LYS A 103 -17.68 3.91 -25.38
CA LYS A 103 -16.50 4.15 -24.56
C LYS A 103 -15.79 5.43 -24.93
N ILE A 104 -15.24 6.08 -23.91
CA ILE A 104 -14.44 7.29 -24.03
C ILE A 104 -13.04 6.96 -23.54
N ARG A 105 -12.03 7.18 -24.39
CA ARG A 105 -10.63 7.03 -23.97
C ARG A 105 -10.27 8.14 -22.99
N CYS A 106 -9.50 7.79 -21.98
CA CYS A 106 -8.94 8.72 -21.01
C CYS A 106 -7.42 8.60 -20.96
N ASP A 107 -6.77 9.75 -20.85
CA ASP A 107 -5.37 9.83 -20.46
C ASP A 107 -5.29 9.87 -18.93
N LEU A 108 -4.44 9.00 -18.38
CA LEU A 108 -3.97 9.06 -17.00
C LEU A 108 -2.66 9.82 -17.01
N ARG A 109 -2.57 10.89 -16.22
CA ARG A 109 -1.41 11.79 -16.22
C ARG A 109 -0.88 12.01 -14.81
N LEU A 110 0.44 12.06 -14.72
CA LEU A 110 1.14 12.61 -13.57
C LEU A 110 2.00 13.75 -14.05
N SER A 111 1.82 14.92 -13.43
CA SER A 111 2.39 16.15 -13.93
C SER A 111 2.02 16.35 -15.41
N THR A 112 2.99 16.52 -16.29
CA THR A 112 2.79 16.69 -17.75
C THR A 112 2.79 15.38 -18.53
N SER A 113 3.13 14.24 -17.91
CA SER A 113 3.35 12.97 -18.61
C SER A 113 2.11 12.08 -18.64
N VAL A 114 1.82 11.48 -19.79
CA VAL A 114 0.80 10.41 -19.92
C VAL A 114 1.42 9.08 -19.51
N VAL A 115 0.78 8.38 -18.58
CA VAL A 115 1.30 7.15 -17.96
C VAL A 115 0.48 5.90 -18.29
N ASN A 116 -0.45 6.00 -19.24
CA ASN A 116 -1.24 4.87 -19.75
C ASN A 116 -0.37 3.65 -20.12
N GLY A 117 -0.85 2.46 -19.76
CA GLY A 117 -0.20 1.19 -20.10
C GLY A 117 0.98 0.81 -19.21
N LEU A 118 1.31 1.61 -18.19
CA LEU A 118 2.44 1.38 -17.30
C LEU A 118 1.98 1.04 -15.87
N ASP A 119 2.73 0.17 -15.18
CA ASP A 119 2.66 0.02 -13.72
C ASP A 119 3.34 1.23 -13.07
N PHE A 120 2.66 2.37 -13.07
CA PHE A 120 3.26 3.65 -12.69
C PHE A 120 3.03 4.00 -11.21
N GLU A 121 4.05 4.55 -10.54
CA GLU A 121 3.97 4.99 -9.13
C GLU A 121 3.18 6.31 -9.03
N VAL A 122 2.06 6.28 -8.32
CA VAL A 122 1.13 7.42 -8.18
C VAL A 122 1.13 8.03 -6.78
N ALA A 123 1.69 7.34 -5.80
CA ALA A 123 1.97 7.89 -4.49
C ALA A 123 3.13 7.17 -3.82
N ARG A 124 3.89 7.90 -3.01
CA ARG A 124 5.00 7.36 -2.23
C ARG A 124 5.05 8.03 -0.87
N PHE A 125 5.25 7.24 0.17
CA PHE A 125 5.37 7.70 1.55
C PHE A 125 6.58 7.02 2.18
N ASP A 126 7.46 7.80 2.77
CA ASP A 126 8.63 7.30 3.50
C ASP A 126 8.28 7.15 4.99
N ASP A 127 9.03 6.30 5.70
CA ASP A 127 8.85 6.10 7.14
C ASP A 127 8.69 7.41 7.94
N GLY A 128 7.72 7.42 8.85
CA GLY A 128 7.39 8.58 9.68
C GLY A 128 6.70 9.73 8.96
N SER A 129 6.48 9.65 7.64
CA SER A 129 5.92 10.74 6.84
C SER A 129 4.61 10.35 6.13
N THR A 130 3.55 11.10 6.39
CA THR A 130 2.27 10.98 5.66
C THR A 130 2.19 11.89 4.43
N ILE A 131 3.29 12.57 4.08
CA ILE A 131 3.37 13.44 2.91
C ILE A 131 3.63 12.59 1.68
N ASN A 132 2.78 12.71 0.66
CA ASN A 132 3.00 12.04 -0.62
C ASN A 132 4.17 12.70 -1.38
N LEU A 133 5.24 11.93 -1.58
CA LEU A 133 6.48 12.37 -2.21
C LEU A 133 6.48 12.30 -3.73
N VAL A 134 5.44 11.73 -4.37
CA VAL A 134 5.23 11.86 -5.82
C VAL A 134 4.83 13.29 -6.18
N GLY A 135 4.22 14.03 -5.25
CA GLY A 135 3.96 15.47 -5.35
C GLY A 135 2.72 15.85 -6.17
N ASP A 136 2.49 15.22 -7.30
CA ASP A 136 1.36 15.52 -8.18
C ASP A 136 0.20 14.51 -8.01
N PRO A 137 -1.07 14.95 -8.05
CA PRO A 137 -2.20 14.04 -8.07
C PRO A 137 -2.29 13.34 -9.44
N LEU A 138 -2.86 12.14 -9.45
CA LEU A 138 -3.16 11.44 -10.71
C LEU A 138 -4.32 12.15 -11.40
N GLN A 139 -4.08 12.72 -12.57
CA GLN A 139 -5.12 13.37 -13.38
C GLN A 139 -5.73 12.37 -14.35
N ILE A 140 -7.06 12.40 -14.49
CA ILE A 140 -7.82 11.56 -15.42
C ILE A 140 -8.54 12.49 -16.40
N THR A 141 -8.12 12.48 -17.66
CA THR A 141 -8.64 13.40 -18.68
C THR A 141 -9.28 12.63 -19.83
N PRO A 142 -10.60 12.76 -20.06
CA PRO A 142 -11.25 12.27 -21.26
C PRO A 142 -10.68 12.96 -22.52
N ILE A 143 -10.25 12.20 -23.51
CA ILE A 143 -9.65 12.73 -24.75
C ILE A 143 -10.59 12.70 -25.97
N GLY A 144 -11.88 12.52 -25.73
CA GLY A 144 -12.90 12.45 -26.77
C GLY A 144 -14.30 12.59 -26.21
N GLY A 145 -15.28 12.54 -27.10
CA GLY A 145 -16.70 12.56 -26.77
C GLY A 145 -17.36 11.20 -26.95
N GLY A 146 -18.58 11.09 -26.44
CA GLY A 146 -19.48 9.97 -26.67
C GLY A 146 -20.92 10.46 -26.66
N PRO A 147 -21.89 9.59 -27.01
CA PRO A 147 -23.30 9.92 -26.83
C PRO A 147 -23.61 10.30 -25.37
N PRO A 148 -24.62 11.14 -25.13
CA PRO A 148 -25.01 11.53 -23.77
C PRO A 148 -25.27 10.33 -22.85
N GLY A 149 -24.81 10.43 -21.61
CA GLY A 149 -24.96 9.41 -20.58
C GLY A 149 -23.82 9.42 -19.57
N THR A 150 -23.94 8.58 -18.55
CA THR A 150 -22.91 8.39 -17.53
C THR A 150 -21.91 7.34 -17.99
N TYR A 151 -20.62 7.65 -17.89
CA TYR A 151 -19.54 6.72 -18.19
C TYR A 151 -18.77 6.41 -16.90
N THR A 152 -18.42 5.14 -16.70
CA THR A 152 -17.66 4.68 -15.53
C THR A 152 -16.46 3.85 -15.95
N GLY A 153 -15.37 3.97 -15.19
CA GLY A 153 -14.18 3.16 -15.36
C GLY A 153 -13.60 2.82 -13.99
N THR A 154 -12.74 1.81 -13.94
CA THR A 154 -12.12 1.35 -12.70
C THR A 154 -10.61 1.34 -12.87
N ILE A 155 -9.92 2.06 -11.99
CA ILE A 155 -8.45 2.03 -11.88
C ILE A 155 -8.13 1.12 -10.69
N TYR A 156 -7.27 0.15 -10.91
CA TYR A 156 -6.82 -0.77 -9.87
C TYR A 156 -5.44 -0.33 -9.39
N PHE A 157 -5.21 -0.45 -8.09
CA PHE A 157 -3.94 -0.08 -7.46
C PHE A 157 -3.31 -1.27 -6.77
N ARG A 158 -1.98 -1.28 -6.74
CA ARG A 158 -1.15 -2.20 -5.96
C ARG A 158 -0.33 -1.40 -4.97
N ILE A 159 -0.40 -1.78 -3.70
CA ILE A 159 0.38 -1.17 -2.63
C ILE A 159 1.54 -2.09 -2.30
N THR A 160 2.75 -1.54 -2.23
CA THR A 160 3.98 -2.30 -1.91
C THR A 160 4.78 -1.58 -0.85
N MET A 161 5.44 -2.34 0.01
CA MET A 161 6.43 -1.85 0.96
C MET A 161 7.80 -2.43 0.57
N SER A 162 8.85 -1.60 0.61
CA SER A 162 10.23 -1.99 0.23
C SER A 162 11.27 -1.27 1.04
#